data_AF-A0A1Y5JP66-F1
#
_entry.id   AF-A0A1Y5JP66-F1
#
_cell.length_a   1.000
_cell.length_b   1.000
_cell.length_c   1.000
_cell.angle_alpha   90.00
_cell.angle_beta   90.00
_cell.angle_gamma   90.00
#
_symmetry.space_group_name_H-M   'P 1'
#
loop_
_entity.id
_entity.type
_entity.pdbx_description
1 polymer ?
#
loop_
_entity_poly.entity_id
_entity_poly.type
_entity_poly.pdbx_seq_one_letter_code
_entity_poly.pdbx_strand_id
1 'polypeptide(L)'
;MRMEVTKQPDQSFVQCLHEKMVLRFEQTENGYCQSLLNTDDGRMAPVPIALPGFQLAIAGMPHGALSSMVSGMTSLPSEMKLESMKQIDDQRLVFLYFHDKLQLSVEVEMQFIPNAAVIRQSTTVRNNSNRPVVLTHLSSTSIQGIATEGCRPWYDKNKIRVHY
;
A
#
# COMPACT_ATOMS: atom_id res chain seq x y z
N MET A 1 6.12 16.79 12.92
CA MET A 1 7.09 16.53 11.82
C MET A 1 6.35 16.42 10.50
N ARG A 2 6.89 16.97 9.41
CA ARG A 2 6.33 16.85 8.04
C ARG A 2 6.75 15.51 7.44
N MET A 3 6.04 15.03 6.41
CA MET A 3 6.45 13.83 5.68
C MET A 3 7.72 14.13 4.87
N GLU A 4 8.70 13.25 4.96
CA GLU A 4 9.88 13.28 4.09
C GLU A 4 9.81 12.12 3.10
N VAL A 5 9.88 12.43 1.81
CA VAL A 5 9.89 11.43 0.74
C VAL A 5 11.28 11.36 0.15
N THR A 6 11.92 10.20 0.26
CA THR A 6 13.23 9.93 -0.31
C THR A 6 13.10 8.91 -1.43
N LYS A 7 13.63 9.23 -2.61
CA LYS A 7 13.76 8.28 -3.72
C LYS A 7 15.21 7.79 -3.75
N GLN A 8 15.42 6.50 -3.89
CA GLN A 8 16.77 6.01 -4.16
C GLN A 8 17.29 6.55 -5.51
N PRO A 9 18.60 6.81 -5.66
CA PRO A 9 19.17 7.29 -6.92
C PRO A 9 18.91 6.36 -8.11
N ASP A 10 18.88 5.04 -7.86
CA ASP A 10 18.58 4.02 -8.86
C ASP A 10 17.07 3.79 -9.08
N GLN A 11 16.22 4.53 -8.36
CA GLN A 11 14.76 4.41 -8.37
C GLN A 11 14.24 3.02 -7.95
N SER A 12 15.07 2.21 -7.29
CA SER A 12 14.66 0.89 -6.79
C SER A 12 13.53 0.99 -5.76
N PHE A 13 13.49 2.07 -4.97
CA PHE A 13 12.40 2.32 -4.04
C PHE A 13 12.16 3.79 -3.73
N VAL A 14 10.96 4.04 -3.21
CA VAL A 14 10.56 5.26 -2.49
C VAL A 14 10.36 4.95 -1.02
N GLN A 15 10.88 5.81 -0.16
CA GLN A 15 10.67 5.75 1.27
C GLN A 15 9.97 7.03 1.76
N CYS A 16 8.96 6.85 2.61
CA CYS A 16 8.29 7.95 3.31
C CYS A 16 8.61 7.82 4.80
N LEU A 17 9.19 8.86 5.39
CA LEU A 17 9.42 8.98 6.83
C LEU A 17 8.38 9.91 7.44
N HIS A 18 7.70 9.45 8.48
CA HIS A 18 6.71 10.25 9.21
C HIS A 18 6.62 9.82 10.68
N GLU A 19 7.00 10.71 11.60
CA GLU A 19 6.85 10.49 13.05
C GLU A 19 7.42 9.13 13.51
N LYS A 20 8.63 8.81 13.02
CA LYS A 20 9.36 7.54 13.19
C LYS A 20 8.77 6.33 12.45
N MET A 21 7.64 6.46 11.76
CA MET A 21 7.18 5.42 10.84
C MET A 21 7.96 5.50 9.55
N VAL A 22 8.43 4.34 9.09
CA VAL A 22 9.09 4.15 7.81
C VAL A 22 8.15 3.36 6.93
N LEU A 23 7.70 3.97 5.83
CA LEU A 23 6.93 3.30 4.78
C LEU A 23 7.84 3.17 3.56
N ARG A 24 7.91 1.97 2.97
CA ARG A 24 8.68 1.77 1.73
C ARG A 24 7.80 1.18 0.63
N PHE A 25 8.02 1.70 -0.57
CA PHE A 25 7.45 1.23 -1.81
C PHE A 25 8.58 0.81 -2.74
N GLU A 26 8.65 -0.47 -3.10
CA GLU A 26 9.64 -0.99 -4.04
C GLU A 26 9.11 -0.82 -5.47
N GLN A 27 10.01 -0.51 -6.39
CA GLN A 27 9.72 -0.52 -7.81
C GLN A 27 9.54 -1.95 -8.29
N THR A 28 8.40 -2.25 -8.90
CA THR A 28 8.10 -3.53 -9.55
C THR A 28 7.89 -3.32 -11.06
N GLU A 29 7.60 -4.39 -11.79
CA GLU A 29 7.17 -4.29 -13.20
C GLU A 29 5.87 -3.47 -13.36
N ASN A 30 5.03 -3.44 -12.33
CA ASN A 30 3.75 -2.72 -12.31
C ASN A 30 3.85 -1.37 -11.57
N GLY A 31 5.06 -0.91 -11.26
CA GLY A 31 5.30 0.35 -10.55
C GLY A 31 5.54 0.19 -9.05
N TYR A 32 5.43 1.29 -8.31
CA TYR A 32 5.71 1.30 -6.87
C TYR A 32 4.62 0.57 -6.07
N CYS A 33 5.05 -0.44 -5.31
CA CYS A 33 4.19 -1.27 -4.46
C CYS A 33 4.72 -1.29 -3.03
N GLN A 34 3.82 -1.30 -2.04
CA GLN A 34 4.20 -1.27 -0.63
C GLN A 34 4.89 -2.58 -0.25
N SER A 35 6.03 -2.45 0.44
CA SER A 35 6.82 -3.59 0.90
C SER A 35 7.13 -3.56 2.39
N LEU A 36 6.97 -2.40 3.03
CA LEU A 36 7.37 -2.20 4.42
C LEU A 36 6.54 -1.11 5.10
N LEU A 37 6.19 -1.40 6.35
CA LEU A 37 5.79 -0.43 7.36
C LEU A 37 6.43 -0.85 8.69
N ASN A 38 7.44 -0.12 9.17
CA ASN A 38 8.13 -0.35 10.46
C ASN A 38 8.40 0.97 11.19
N THR A 39 8.98 0.91 12.40
CA THR A 39 9.47 2.11 13.11
C THR A 39 10.97 2.39 12.88
N ASP A 40 11.65 1.50 12.15
CA ASP A 40 13.02 1.68 11.67
C ASP A 40 13.22 1.09 10.27
N ASP A 41 14.37 1.36 9.67
CA ASP A 41 14.76 0.87 8.35
C ASP A 41 15.57 -0.46 8.41
N GLY A 42 15.76 -1.00 9.62
CA GLY A 42 16.58 -2.16 9.95
C GLY A 42 15.90 -3.49 9.64
N ARG A 43 15.77 -3.82 8.34
CA ARG A 43 15.22 -5.10 7.90
C ARG A 43 16.03 -6.27 8.45
N MET A 44 15.37 -7.20 9.13
CA MET A 44 15.96 -8.47 9.60
C MET A 44 15.39 -9.69 8.87
N ALA A 45 14.33 -9.52 8.10
CA ALA A 45 13.61 -10.57 7.38
C ALA A 45 13.52 -10.27 5.87
N PRO A 46 13.35 -11.31 5.02
CA PRO A 46 13.09 -11.11 3.59
C PRO A 46 11.85 -10.26 3.35
N VAL A 47 11.91 -9.47 2.27
CA VAL A 47 10.83 -8.57 1.85
C VAL A 47 9.64 -9.43 1.40
N PRO A 48 8.43 -9.26 1.97
CA PRO A 48 7.25 -9.91 1.42
C PRO A 48 7.01 -9.41 -0.01
N ILE A 49 6.21 -10.15 -0.78
CA ILE A 49 5.83 -9.71 -2.13
C ILE A 49 5.25 -8.29 -2.02
N ALA A 50 5.89 -7.33 -2.69
CA ALA A 50 5.41 -5.96 -2.72
C ALA A 50 4.11 -5.91 -3.52
N LEU A 51 3.06 -5.37 -2.91
CA LEU A 51 1.74 -5.22 -3.54
C LEU A 51 1.24 -3.78 -3.32
N PRO A 52 0.31 -3.30 -4.15
CA PRO A 52 -0.36 -2.03 -3.86
C PRO A 52 -1.01 -2.04 -2.47
N GLY A 53 -1.14 -0.87 -1.86
CA GLY A 53 -1.66 -0.70 -0.50
C GLY A 53 -3.17 -0.93 -0.35
N PHE A 54 -3.79 -1.75 -1.20
CA PHE A 54 -5.22 -2.06 -1.21
C PHE A 54 -5.50 -3.51 -1.61
N GLN A 55 -6.69 -3.99 -1.27
CA GLN A 55 -7.29 -5.21 -1.80
C GLN A 55 -8.57 -4.87 -2.55
N LEU A 56 -8.82 -5.58 -3.65
CA LEU A 56 -9.97 -5.36 -4.53
C LEU A 56 -10.52 -6.72 -4.96
N ALA A 57 -11.84 -6.87 -4.95
CA ALA A 57 -12.51 -7.99 -5.58
C ALA A 57 -13.74 -7.52 -6.36
N ILE A 58 -13.99 -8.17 -7.50
CA ILE A 58 -15.16 -7.90 -8.34
C ILE A 58 -15.92 -9.19 -8.60
N ALA A 59 -17.23 -9.09 -8.79
CA ALA A 59 -18.07 -10.24 -9.12
C ALA A 59 -17.63 -10.89 -10.44
N GLY A 60 -17.55 -12.22 -10.45
CA GLY A 60 -17.14 -12.99 -11.63
C GLY A 60 -15.63 -13.17 -11.81
N MET A 61 -14.80 -12.55 -10.97
CA MET A 61 -13.36 -12.84 -10.91
C MET A 61 -13.05 -13.89 -9.83
N PRO A 62 -12.13 -14.84 -10.09
CA PRO A 62 -11.74 -15.83 -9.08
C PRO A 62 -11.17 -15.19 -7.81
N HIS A 63 -11.60 -15.70 -6.65
CA HIS A 63 -11.00 -15.41 -5.35
C HIS A 63 -9.92 -16.45 -5.02
N GLY A 64 -9.02 -16.11 -4.09
CA GLY A 64 -8.18 -17.11 -3.41
C GLY A 64 -6.89 -17.48 -4.14
N ALA A 65 -6.08 -16.47 -4.51
CA ALA A 65 -4.72 -16.71 -5.00
C ALA A 65 -3.77 -17.33 -3.92
N LEU A 66 -4.21 -17.39 -2.65
CA LEU A 66 -3.48 -17.96 -1.51
C LEU A 66 -4.40 -18.89 -0.71
N SER A 67 -3.85 -20.01 -0.24
CA SER A 67 -4.57 -21.20 0.27
C SER A 67 -5.42 -21.03 1.54
N SER A 68 -5.50 -19.82 2.11
CA SER A 68 -6.03 -19.62 3.48
C SER A 68 -6.84 -18.35 3.72
N MET A 69 -7.32 -17.61 2.70
CA MET A 69 -7.80 -16.25 2.94
C MET A 69 -9.23 -15.89 2.47
N VAL A 70 -9.77 -14.95 3.23
CA VAL A 70 -11.08 -14.27 3.20
C VAL A 70 -11.48 -13.78 1.79
N SER A 71 -12.78 -13.62 1.54
CA SER A 71 -13.43 -13.23 0.27
C SER A 71 -12.97 -11.93 -0.42
N GLY A 72 -11.89 -11.29 0.06
CA GLY A 72 -11.34 -10.05 -0.48
C GLY A 72 -10.01 -10.19 -1.24
N MET A 73 -9.29 -11.32 -1.13
CA MET A 73 -8.01 -11.49 -1.83
C MET A 73 -8.19 -12.08 -3.23
N THR A 74 -7.86 -11.28 -4.24
CA THR A 74 -7.83 -11.65 -5.66
C THR A 74 -6.46 -11.34 -6.25
N SER A 75 -6.21 -11.72 -7.50
CA SER A 75 -5.02 -11.29 -8.26
C SER A 75 -5.10 -9.82 -8.73
N LEU A 76 -6.24 -9.15 -8.58
CA LEU A 76 -6.45 -7.81 -9.16
C LEU A 76 -5.44 -6.77 -8.69
N PRO A 77 -5.07 -6.67 -7.39
CA PRO A 77 -4.03 -5.72 -6.99
C PRO A 77 -2.68 -5.98 -7.67
N SER A 78 -2.30 -7.24 -7.89
CA SER A 78 -1.05 -7.56 -8.60
C SER A 78 -1.09 -7.28 -10.10
N GLU A 79 -2.28 -7.19 -10.71
CA GLU A 79 -2.48 -6.90 -12.14
C GLU A 79 -2.56 -5.38 -12.44
N MET A 80 -2.63 -4.55 -11.40
CA MET A 80 -2.77 -3.09 -11.49
C MET A 80 -1.43 -2.41 -11.73
N LYS A 81 -1.35 -1.56 -12.77
CA LYS A 81 -0.16 -0.79 -13.11
C LYS A 81 -0.24 0.62 -12.54
N LEU A 82 0.83 1.10 -11.92
CA LEU A 82 0.93 2.48 -11.46
C LEU A 82 1.02 3.44 -12.66
N GLU A 83 0.03 4.31 -12.82
CA GLU A 83 0.04 5.39 -13.80
C GLU A 83 0.76 6.63 -13.27
N SER A 84 0.55 6.96 -11.99
CA SER A 84 1.22 8.11 -11.39
C SER A 84 1.37 8.00 -9.87
N MET A 85 2.44 8.60 -9.37
CA MET A 85 2.67 8.88 -7.95
C MET A 85 2.91 10.38 -7.81
N LYS A 86 2.05 11.05 -7.05
CA LYS A 86 2.08 12.52 -6.88
C LYS A 86 2.10 12.86 -5.40
N GLN A 87 3.10 13.62 -5.00
CA GLN A 87 3.06 14.33 -3.73
C GLN A 87 2.29 15.63 -3.96
N ILE A 88 1.11 15.75 -3.34
CA ILE A 88 0.24 16.92 -3.52
C ILE A 88 0.75 18.09 -2.66
N ASP A 89 1.22 17.79 -1.45
CA ASP A 89 1.81 18.73 -0.50
C ASP A 89 2.74 17.98 0.48
N ASP A 90 3.14 18.62 1.59
CA ASP A 90 4.02 18.04 2.61
C ASP A 90 3.34 16.98 3.50
N GLN A 91 2.07 16.68 3.25
CA GLN A 91 1.22 15.80 4.06
C GLN A 91 0.45 14.78 3.22
N ARG A 92 0.41 14.90 1.90
CA ARG A 92 -0.40 14.03 1.04
C ARG A 92 0.40 13.42 -0.09
N LEU A 93 0.27 12.10 -0.19
CA LEU A 93 0.85 11.29 -1.25
C LEU A 93 -0.26 10.48 -1.92
N VAL A 94 -0.36 10.58 -3.25
CA VAL A 94 -1.41 9.93 -4.04
C VAL A 94 -0.77 8.99 -5.05
N PHE A 95 -1.24 7.75 -5.08
CA PHE A 95 -0.92 6.76 -6.09
C PHE A 95 -2.16 6.50 -6.95
N LEU A 96 -2.01 6.51 -8.26
CA LEU A 96 -3.06 6.14 -9.21
C LEU A 96 -2.63 4.89 -9.94
N TYR A 97 -3.38 3.81 -9.74
CA TYR A 97 -3.19 2.55 -10.43
C TYR A 97 -4.30 2.31 -11.46
N PHE A 98 -4.01 1.57 -12.51
CA PHE A 98 -4.94 1.25 -13.58
C PHE A 98 -4.87 -0.22 -14.00
N HIS A 99 -6.01 -0.80 -14.32
CA HIS A 99 -6.13 -2.16 -14.82
C HIS A 99 -6.62 -2.18 -16.26
N ASP A 100 -5.70 -2.40 -17.20
CA ASP A 100 -5.95 -2.29 -18.65
C ASP A 100 -7.18 -3.08 -19.13
N LYS A 101 -7.33 -4.35 -18.72
CA LYS A 101 -8.41 -5.21 -19.23
C LYS A 101 -9.80 -4.82 -18.71
N LEU A 102 -9.87 -4.32 -17.47
CA LEU A 102 -11.12 -3.98 -16.79
C LEU A 102 -11.45 -2.49 -16.90
N GLN A 103 -10.47 -1.69 -17.36
CA GLN A 103 -10.55 -0.23 -17.42
C GLN A 103 -10.95 0.37 -16.05
N LEU A 104 -10.40 -0.17 -14.97
CA LEU A 104 -10.60 0.33 -13.61
C LEU A 104 -9.38 1.16 -13.20
N SER A 105 -9.62 2.32 -12.59
CA SER A 105 -8.59 3.04 -11.86
C SER A 105 -8.80 2.94 -10.35
N VAL A 106 -7.70 2.81 -9.62
CA VAL A 106 -7.67 2.79 -8.15
C VAL A 106 -6.73 3.87 -7.67
N GLU A 107 -7.28 4.85 -6.98
CA GLU A 107 -6.54 5.93 -6.34
C GLU A 107 -6.34 5.58 -4.87
N VAL A 108 -5.09 5.61 -4.40
CA VAL A 108 -4.72 5.48 -2.99
C VAL A 108 -4.15 6.81 -2.54
N GLU A 109 -4.92 7.52 -1.72
CA GLU A 109 -4.47 8.75 -1.07
C GLU A 109 -4.05 8.42 0.36
N MET A 110 -2.83 8.83 0.72
CA MET A 110 -2.29 8.78 2.08
C MET A 110 -2.10 10.19 2.60
N GLN A 111 -2.74 10.49 3.72
CA GLN A 111 -2.61 11.73 4.48
C GLN A 111 -1.80 11.46 5.76
N PHE A 112 -0.66 12.13 5.90
CA PHE A 112 0.26 12.06 7.02
C PHE A 112 -0.07 13.19 8.00
N ILE A 113 -0.54 12.86 9.20
CA ILE A 113 -1.07 13.86 10.15
C ILE A 113 0.08 14.51 10.92
N PRO A 114 0.33 15.82 10.77
CA PRO A 114 1.48 16.46 11.42
C PRO A 114 1.45 16.31 12.94
N ASN A 115 2.60 15.99 13.54
CA ASN A 115 2.79 15.88 14.99
C ASN A 115 2.04 14.70 15.63
N ALA A 116 1.54 13.76 14.83
CA ALA A 116 0.94 12.51 15.30
C ALA A 116 1.47 11.35 14.45
N ALA A 117 1.83 10.22 15.05
CA ALA A 117 2.22 9.01 14.32
C ALA A 117 0.98 8.32 13.69
N VAL A 118 0.31 9.03 12.79
CA VAL A 118 -0.96 8.64 12.18
C VAL A 118 -0.90 8.92 10.67
N ILE A 119 -1.21 7.89 9.89
CA ILE A 119 -1.44 7.97 8.45
C ILE A 119 -2.89 7.58 8.20
N ARG A 120 -3.66 8.47 7.59
CA ARG A 120 -4.99 8.17 7.11
C ARG A 120 -4.89 7.77 5.64
N GLN A 121 -5.46 6.63 5.29
CA GLN A 121 -5.54 6.19 3.90
C GLN A 121 -6.99 6.15 3.43
N SER A 122 -7.23 6.60 2.21
CA SER A 122 -8.47 6.38 1.46
C SER A 122 -8.18 5.72 0.12
N THR A 123 -9.06 4.80 -0.27
CA THR A 123 -8.97 4.10 -1.56
C THR A 123 -10.24 4.36 -2.36
N THR A 124 -10.09 4.93 -3.55
CA THR A 124 -11.18 5.26 -4.45
C THR A 124 -11.06 4.43 -5.73
N VAL A 125 -12.13 3.75 -6.12
CA VAL A 125 -12.17 2.99 -7.38
C VAL A 125 -13.07 3.71 -8.38
N ARG A 126 -12.63 3.86 -9.62
CA ARG A 126 -13.44 4.40 -10.72
C ARG A 126 -13.50 3.38 -11.86
N ASN A 127 -14.71 3.16 -12.37
CA ASN A 127 -14.94 2.37 -13.57
C ASN A 127 -14.91 3.28 -14.79
N ASN A 128 -13.87 3.15 -15.61
CA ASN A 128 -13.69 3.91 -16.84
C ASN A 128 -14.17 3.15 -18.08
N SER A 129 -14.73 1.95 -17.90
CA SER A 129 -15.32 1.16 -18.98
C SER A 129 -16.77 1.60 -19.28
N ASN A 130 -17.32 1.06 -20.37
CA ASN A 130 -18.75 1.14 -20.68
C ASN A 130 -19.55 -0.05 -20.12
N ARG A 131 -18.93 -0.94 -19.33
CA ARG A 131 -19.58 -2.14 -18.78
C ARG A 131 -19.76 -1.98 -17.27
N PRO A 132 -20.90 -2.39 -16.71
CA PRO A 132 -21.08 -2.38 -15.26
C PRO A 132 -20.08 -3.33 -14.59
N VAL A 133 -19.50 -2.90 -13.47
CA VAL A 133 -18.61 -3.69 -12.62
C VAL A 133 -19.18 -3.68 -11.21
N VAL A 134 -19.33 -4.85 -10.60
CA VAL A 134 -19.79 -5.00 -9.22
C VAL A 134 -18.59 -5.27 -8.33
N LEU A 135 -18.24 -4.34 -7.46
CA LEU A 135 -17.22 -4.55 -6.43
C LEU A 135 -17.80 -5.42 -5.32
N THR A 136 -17.18 -6.56 -5.05
CA THR A 136 -17.54 -7.46 -3.93
C THR A 136 -16.67 -7.20 -2.71
N HIS A 137 -15.51 -6.57 -2.90
CA HIS A 137 -14.63 -6.12 -1.83
C HIS A 137 -13.80 -4.92 -2.27
N LEU A 138 -13.62 -3.97 -1.36
CA LEU A 138 -12.65 -2.89 -1.46
C LEU A 138 -12.11 -2.61 -0.07
N SER A 139 -10.80 -2.78 0.14
CA SER A 139 -10.17 -2.38 1.39
C SER A 139 -9.79 -0.91 1.36
N SER A 140 -9.93 -0.24 2.50
CA SER A 140 -9.38 1.12 2.68
C SER A 140 -7.86 1.11 2.81
N THR A 141 -7.29 -0.01 3.25
CA THR A 141 -5.84 -0.23 3.34
C THR A 141 -5.49 -1.71 3.28
N SER A 142 -4.28 -2.02 2.83
CA SER A 142 -3.64 -3.33 2.88
C SER A 142 -2.17 -3.08 3.19
N ILE A 143 -1.74 -3.41 4.40
CA ILE A 143 -0.40 -3.10 4.87
C ILE A 143 0.51 -4.31 4.68
N GLN A 144 1.63 -4.11 3.98
CA GLN A 144 2.66 -5.12 3.77
C GLN A 144 3.89 -4.87 4.65
N GLY A 145 4.58 -5.95 5.03
CA GLY A 145 5.90 -5.89 5.65
C GLY A 145 5.95 -5.35 7.08
N ILE A 146 4.83 -5.42 7.81
CA ILE A 146 4.80 -5.17 9.26
C ILE A 146 5.73 -6.18 9.96
N ALA A 147 6.46 -5.73 10.97
CA ALA A 147 7.29 -6.56 11.84
C ALA A 147 8.42 -7.31 11.11
N THR A 148 8.88 -6.79 9.97
CA THR A 148 10.06 -7.30 9.25
C THR A 148 11.39 -6.98 9.96
N GLU A 149 11.31 -6.21 11.03
CA GLU A 149 12.36 -5.94 12.03
C GLU A 149 12.52 -7.06 13.09
N GLY A 150 11.75 -8.15 12.98
CA GLY A 150 11.82 -9.31 13.87
C GLY A 150 10.85 -9.26 15.07
N CYS A 151 10.86 -10.34 15.86
CA CYS A 151 9.98 -10.48 17.02
C CYS A 151 10.44 -9.58 18.18
N ARG A 152 9.85 -8.39 18.31
CA ARG A 152 10.05 -7.51 19.47
C ARG A 152 9.08 -7.87 20.62
N PRO A 153 9.50 -7.75 21.89
CA PRO A 153 8.58 -7.85 23.03
C PRO A 153 7.38 -6.91 22.89
N TRP A 154 6.22 -7.28 23.43
CA TRP A 154 4.99 -6.49 23.29
C TRP A 154 5.10 -5.07 23.88
N TYR A 155 5.97 -4.87 24.86
CA TYR A 155 6.23 -3.58 25.51
C TYR A 155 7.33 -2.75 24.86
N ASP A 156 7.95 -3.24 23.78
CA ASP A 156 9.00 -2.50 23.09
C ASP A 156 8.46 -1.17 22.55
N LYS A 157 9.18 -0.07 22.83
CA LYS A 157 8.78 1.30 22.46
C LYS A 157 8.80 1.56 20.95
N ASN A 158 9.54 0.73 20.21
CA ASN A 158 9.69 0.79 18.77
C ASN A 158 8.83 -0.28 18.08
N LYS A 159 7.94 -0.99 18.81
CA LYS A 159 7.02 -1.93 18.18
C LYS A 159 5.81 -1.20 17.61
N ILE A 160 5.46 -1.49 16.35
CA ILE A 160 4.18 -1.06 15.79
C ILE A 160 3.04 -1.70 16.58
N ARG A 161 2.11 -0.86 17.04
CA ARG A 161 0.87 -1.27 17.69
C ARG A 161 -0.27 -0.99 16.74
N VAL A 162 -0.89 -2.05 16.23
CA VAL A 162 -2.07 -1.94 15.37
C VAL A 162 -3.30 -2.02 16.27
N HIS A 163 -4.10 -0.96 16.25
CA HIS A 163 -5.42 -0.93 16.88
C HIS A 163 -6.46 -0.88 15.76
N TYR A 164 -7.40 -1.82 15.78
CA TYR A 164 -8.51 -1.93 14.82
C TYR A 164 -9.82 -1.45 15.44
#